data_AF-A0A3C2D5D1-F1
#
_entry.id   AF-A0A3C2D5D1-F1
#
_cell.length_a   1.000
_cell.length_b   1.000
_cell.length_c   1.000
_cell.angle_alpha   90.00
_cell.angle_beta   90.00
_cell.angle_gamma   90.00
#
_symmetry.space_group_name_H-M   'P 1'
#
loop_
_entity.id
_entity.type
_entity.pdbx_description
1 polymer ?
#
loop_
_entity_poly.entity_id
_entity_poly.type
_entity_poly.pdbx_seq_one_letter_code
_entity_poly.pdbx_strand_id
1 'polypeptide(L)'
;MQINSKEILFGQPILKIREVVRQAMKGRLWGNSKAEVAIRVAKILKQPDVVAKQLIKQLIEDEYLILTKEKLSDIYQYELTETEKGRRFGIANASKPISRQKATQLLNELIERAKSINENGELIYFVESIKVFGSYLSDKDTLGDLDVGVKLSRKHKPGDFTKHNQKRIALAKANGRQFSNSTEQLIWPHREVILMLKAKQRGLSLHDEDEDEVFKVTETKLVYQYSEK
;
A
#
# COMPACT_ATOMS: atom_id res chain seq x y z
N MET A 1 6.87 -5.34 9.48
CA MET A 1 6.37 -5.99 10.71
C MET A 1 5.16 -6.84 10.35
N GLN A 2 5.03 -8.04 10.91
CA GLN A 2 3.86 -8.90 10.73
C GLN A 2 3.07 -8.95 12.03
N ILE A 3 1.75 -8.87 11.94
CA ILE A 3 0.85 -9.02 13.07
C ILE A 3 -0.09 -10.20 12.83
N ASN A 4 -0.42 -10.94 13.87
CA ASN A 4 -1.38 -12.03 13.76
C ASN A 4 -2.79 -11.45 13.80
N SER A 5 -3.57 -11.57 12.73
CA SER A 5 -4.93 -11.00 12.64
C SER A 5 -5.91 -11.46 13.74
N LYS A 6 -5.63 -12.57 14.44
CA LYS A 6 -6.44 -13.09 15.55
C LYS A 6 -5.98 -12.63 16.93
N GLU A 7 -4.87 -11.91 17.01
CA GLU A 7 -4.30 -11.46 18.28
C GLU A 7 -5.19 -10.42 18.96
N ILE A 8 -5.19 -10.44 20.29
CA ILE A 8 -5.82 -9.44 21.14
C ILE A 8 -4.70 -8.66 21.82
N LEU A 9 -4.73 -7.34 21.66
CA LEU A 9 -3.82 -6.42 22.31
C LEU A 9 -4.67 -5.45 23.14
N PHE A 10 -4.26 -5.10 24.36
CA PHE A 10 -5.03 -4.17 25.22
C PHE A 10 -6.53 -4.54 25.38
N GLY A 11 -6.85 -5.83 25.37
CA GLY A 11 -8.23 -6.33 25.45
C GLY A 11 -9.09 -6.09 24.20
N GLN A 12 -8.51 -5.64 23.08
CA GLN A 12 -9.21 -5.40 21.82
C GLN A 12 -8.58 -6.20 20.67
N PRO A 13 -9.36 -6.57 19.62
CA PRO A 13 -8.79 -7.21 18.44
C PRO A 13 -7.68 -6.35 17.81
N ILE A 14 -6.51 -6.92 17.54
CA ILE A 14 -5.33 -6.17 17.07
C ILE A 14 -5.59 -5.37 15.80
N LEU A 15 -6.46 -5.87 14.91
CA LEU A 15 -6.85 -5.18 13.69
C LEU A 15 -7.63 -3.89 13.95
N LYS A 16 -8.41 -3.85 15.03
CA LYS A 16 -9.14 -2.65 15.46
C LYS A 16 -8.20 -1.62 16.03
N ILE A 17 -7.23 -2.04 16.83
CA ILE A 17 -6.19 -1.15 17.34
C ILE A 17 -5.34 -0.60 16.19
N ARG A 18 -4.95 -1.45 15.23
CA ARG A 18 -4.23 -1.01 14.04
C ARG A 18 -5.04 0.01 13.25
N GLU A 19 -6.35 -0.15 13.14
CA GLU A 19 -7.19 0.86 12.49
C GLU A 19 -7.18 2.20 13.22
N VAL A 20 -7.20 2.21 14.57
CA VAL A 20 -7.04 3.44 15.35
C VAL A 20 -5.72 4.13 15.01
N VAL A 21 -4.60 3.40 15.04
CA VAL A 21 -3.27 3.94 14.71
C VAL A 21 -3.22 4.45 13.25
N ARG A 22 -3.84 3.73 12.31
CA ARG A 22 -3.91 4.19 10.90
C ARG A 22 -4.75 5.45 10.70
N GLN A 23 -5.74 5.71 11.54
CA GLN A 23 -6.50 6.96 11.50
C GLN A 23 -5.71 8.11 12.14
N ALA A 24 -4.89 7.83 13.18
CA ALA A 24 -3.92 8.79 13.72
C ALA A 24 -2.91 9.24 12.65
N MET A 25 -2.29 8.29 11.94
CA MET A 25 -1.36 8.54 10.82
C MET A 25 -1.93 9.39 9.68
N LYS A 26 -3.26 9.46 9.56
CA LYS A 26 -3.94 10.25 8.54
C LYS A 26 -4.37 11.63 9.05
N GLY A 27 -3.98 12.01 10.27
CA GLY A 27 -4.43 13.25 10.91
C GLY A 27 -5.94 13.30 11.13
N ARG A 28 -6.58 12.15 11.45
CA ARG A 28 -8.04 12.06 11.60
C ARG A 28 -8.52 11.93 13.04
N LEU A 29 -7.59 11.81 13.99
CA LEU A 29 -7.88 11.65 15.41
C LEU A 29 -7.56 12.92 16.20
N TRP A 30 -8.29 13.99 15.88
CA TRP A 30 -8.19 15.29 16.55
C TRP A 30 -9.54 15.80 17.09
N GLY A 31 -9.50 16.77 17.99
CA GLY A 31 -10.69 17.44 18.53
C GLY A 31 -10.35 18.57 19.48
N ASN A 32 -11.37 19.32 19.90
CA ASN A 32 -11.20 20.46 20.81
C ASN A 32 -11.04 20.04 22.29
N SER A 33 -11.20 18.74 22.56
CA SER A 33 -10.99 18.15 23.87
C SER A 33 -10.50 16.70 23.76
N LYS A 34 -9.87 16.20 24.83
CA LYS A 34 -9.52 14.77 24.95
C LYS A 34 -10.75 13.86 24.83
N ALA A 35 -11.93 14.34 25.24
CA ALA A 35 -13.18 13.59 25.15
C ALA A 35 -13.63 13.40 23.70
N GLU A 36 -13.52 14.43 22.85
CA GLU A 36 -13.83 14.33 21.43
C GLU A 36 -12.92 13.34 20.70
N VAL A 37 -11.62 13.37 21.00
CA VAL A 37 -10.66 12.40 20.47
C VAL A 37 -11.06 10.98 20.89
N ALA A 38 -11.42 10.78 22.17
CA ALA A 38 -11.89 9.48 22.66
C ALA A 38 -13.17 9.00 21.97
N ILE A 39 -14.14 9.88 21.70
CA ILE A 39 -15.37 9.55 20.95
C ILE A 39 -15.05 9.06 19.54
N ARG A 40 -14.06 9.67 18.86
CA ARG A 40 -13.61 9.20 17.53
C ARG A 40 -13.01 7.80 17.60
N VAL A 41 -12.16 7.54 18.60
CA VAL A 41 -11.58 6.21 18.83
C VAL A 41 -12.67 5.19 19.17
N ALA A 42 -13.62 5.53 20.03
CA ALA A 42 -14.77 4.69 20.40
C ALA A 42 -15.57 4.24 19.17
N LYS A 43 -15.82 5.15 18.22
CA LYS A 43 -16.49 4.84 16.94
C LYS A 43 -15.73 3.82 16.09
N ILE A 44 -14.40 3.90 16.04
CA ILE A 44 -13.56 2.95 15.29
C ILE A 44 -13.62 1.55 15.93
N LEU A 45 -13.47 1.52 17.25
CA LEU A 45 -13.52 0.30 18.05
C LEU A 45 -14.92 -0.33 18.05
N LYS A 46 -15.97 0.48 17.89
CA LYS A 46 -17.37 0.13 18.19
C LYS A 46 -17.53 -0.31 19.64
N GLN A 47 -16.93 0.46 20.55
CA GLN A 47 -16.89 0.21 21.99
C GLN A 47 -17.27 1.48 22.76
N PRO A 48 -17.68 1.38 24.05
CA PRO A 48 -17.96 2.54 24.88
C PRO A 48 -16.73 3.46 25.07
N ASP A 49 -17.00 4.75 25.31
CA ASP A 49 -15.95 5.78 25.52
C ASP A 49 -14.96 5.43 26.63
N VAL A 50 -15.40 4.71 27.67
CA VAL A 50 -14.52 4.27 28.77
C VAL A 50 -13.43 3.33 28.25
N VAL A 51 -13.79 2.38 27.39
CA VAL A 51 -12.84 1.44 26.76
C VAL A 51 -11.88 2.21 25.84
N ALA A 52 -12.40 3.16 25.07
CA ALA A 52 -11.56 3.99 24.19
C ALA A 52 -10.55 4.83 24.96
N LYS A 53 -10.95 5.46 26.09
CA LYS A 53 -10.05 6.23 26.96
C LYS A 53 -8.95 5.35 27.55
N GLN A 54 -9.30 4.14 28.01
CA GLN A 54 -8.32 3.18 28.52
C GLN A 54 -7.34 2.75 27.44
N LEU A 55 -7.83 2.43 26.24
CA LEU A 55 -6.97 2.06 25.11
C LEU A 55 -6.03 3.20 24.72
N ILE A 56 -6.52 4.45 24.64
CA ILE A 56 -5.67 5.61 24.31
C ILE A 56 -4.53 5.73 25.33
N LYS A 57 -4.84 5.58 26.63
CA LYS A 57 -3.83 5.61 27.68
C LYS A 57 -2.76 4.53 27.46
N GLN A 58 -3.17 3.29 27.22
CA GLN A 58 -2.25 2.17 26.97
C GLN A 58 -1.42 2.38 25.69
N LEU A 59 -2.01 2.91 24.61
CA LEU A 59 -1.30 3.21 23.38
C LEU A 59 -0.26 4.32 23.55
N ILE A 60 -0.48 5.27 24.45
CA ILE A 60 0.50 6.31 24.78
C ILE A 60 1.60 5.75 25.69
N GLU A 61 1.21 4.99 26.73
CA GLU A 61 2.14 4.36 27.68
C GLU A 61 3.09 3.37 26.98
N ASP A 62 2.58 2.58 26.03
CA ASP A 62 3.38 1.66 25.23
C ASP A 62 3.96 2.31 23.96
N GLU A 63 3.97 3.64 23.89
CA GLU A 63 4.63 4.41 22.84
C GLU A 63 4.15 4.08 21.41
N TYR A 64 2.90 3.69 21.20
CA TYR A 64 2.32 3.59 19.86
C TYR A 64 1.83 4.94 19.33
N LEU A 65 1.29 5.77 20.21
CA LEU A 65 0.76 7.09 19.87
C LEU A 65 1.29 8.13 20.84
N ILE A 66 1.29 9.38 20.42
CA ILE A 66 1.46 10.53 21.30
C ILE A 66 0.22 11.40 21.18
N LEU A 67 -0.15 12.06 22.27
CA LEU A 67 -1.21 13.05 22.29
C LEU A 67 -0.56 14.44 22.32
N THR A 68 -0.70 15.19 21.24
CA THR A 68 -0.27 16.59 21.19
C THR A 68 -1.42 17.51 21.62
N LYS A 69 -1.05 18.67 22.14
CA LYS A 69 -1.98 19.76 22.49
C LYS A 69 -1.40 21.04 21.93
N GLU A 70 -2.10 21.65 20.99
CA GLU A 70 -1.71 22.90 20.35
C GLU A 70 -2.77 23.97 20.58
N LYS A 71 -2.34 25.23 20.73
CA LYS A 71 -3.25 26.37 20.84
C LYS A 71 -3.42 26.98 19.45
N LEU A 72 -4.62 26.91 18.90
CA LEU A 72 -4.99 27.58 17.65
C LEU A 72 -5.93 28.74 17.99
N SER A 73 -5.39 29.96 17.94
CA SER A 73 -6.09 31.17 18.38
C SER A 73 -6.64 31.01 19.80
N ASP A 74 -7.96 30.98 19.98
CA ASP A 74 -8.62 30.91 21.29
C ASP A 74 -9.06 29.48 21.67
N ILE A 75 -8.78 28.48 20.83
CA ILE A 75 -9.12 27.08 21.10
C ILE A 75 -7.87 26.21 21.26
N TYR A 76 -8.00 25.13 22.03
CA TYR A 76 -7.00 24.07 22.08
C TYR A 76 -7.40 22.94 21.16
N GLN A 77 -6.49 22.50 20.31
CA GLN A 77 -6.61 21.27 19.54
C GLN A 77 -5.81 20.17 20.21
N TYR A 78 -6.44 19.01 20.37
CA TYR A 78 -5.82 17.77 20.81
C TYR A 78 -5.76 16.83 19.62
N GLU A 79 -4.63 16.19 19.39
CA GLU A 79 -4.45 15.25 18.28
C GLU A 79 -3.63 14.03 18.70
N LEU A 80 -4.07 12.85 18.28
CA LEU A 80 -3.26 11.64 18.36
C LEU A 80 -2.47 11.49 17.07
N THR A 81 -1.15 11.46 17.19
CA THR A 81 -0.22 11.13 16.09
C THR A 81 0.60 9.89 16.44
N GLU A 82 1.13 9.23 15.43
CA GLU A 82 1.94 8.02 15.60
C GLU A 82 3.36 8.33 16.06
N THR A 83 3.91 7.44 16.86
CA THR A 83 5.37 7.32 17.04
C THR A 83 5.97 6.48 15.90
N GLU A 84 7.29 6.27 15.90
CA GLU A 84 7.91 5.31 14.99
C GLU A 84 7.36 3.87 15.19
N LYS A 85 7.18 3.44 16.44
CA LYS A 85 6.58 2.15 16.79
C LYS A 85 5.12 2.07 16.29
N GLY A 86 4.35 3.14 16.50
CA GLY A 86 3.00 3.30 15.98
C GLY A 86 2.95 3.17 14.46
N ARG A 87 3.83 3.90 13.76
CA ARG A 87 3.91 3.88 12.30
C ARG A 87 4.19 2.48 11.78
N ARG A 88 5.19 1.78 12.36
CA ARG A 88 5.52 0.38 12.03
C ARG A 88 4.35 -0.57 12.28
N PHE A 89 3.57 -0.34 13.33
CA PHE A 89 2.37 -1.11 13.63
C PHE A 89 1.22 -0.83 12.67
N GLY A 90 0.96 0.44 12.34
CA GLY A 90 -0.08 0.86 11.41
C GLY A 90 0.09 0.28 10.00
N ILE A 91 1.34 0.16 9.53
CA ILE A 91 1.68 -0.43 8.22
C ILE A 91 1.88 -1.95 8.25
N ALA A 92 1.88 -2.58 9.42
CA ALA A 92 2.19 -4.01 9.55
C ALA A 92 1.21 -4.89 8.77
N ASN A 93 1.73 -5.93 8.10
CA ASN A 93 0.91 -6.87 7.33
C ASN A 93 0.22 -7.86 8.29
N ALA A 94 -1.08 -8.09 8.09
CA ALA A 94 -1.88 -9.05 8.88
C ALA A 94 -2.31 -10.27 8.07
N SER A 95 -1.90 -10.33 6.81
CA SER A 95 -2.16 -11.47 5.93
C SER A 95 -1.39 -12.69 6.43
N LYS A 96 -1.95 -13.88 6.17
CA LYS A 96 -1.23 -15.12 6.39
C LYS A 96 0.06 -15.08 5.57
N PRO A 97 1.23 -15.39 6.18
CA PRO A 97 2.45 -15.47 5.42
C PRO A 97 2.35 -16.55 4.35
N ILE A 98 3.07 -16.36 3.25
CA ILE A 98 3.22 -17.31 2.16
C ILE A 98 4.49 -18.13 2.36
N SER A 99 4.50 -19.38 1.88
CA SER A 99 5.75 -20.15 1.82
C SER A 99 6.69 -19.55 0.77
N ARG A 100 7.99 -19.77 0.94
CA ARG A 100 8.99 -19.42 -0.07
C ARG A 100 8.66 -20.02 -1.43
N GLN A 101 8.24 -21.28 -1.47
CA GLN A 101 7.79 -21.94 -2.70
C GLN A 101 6.65 -21.17 -3.38
N LYS A 102 5.65 -20.68 -2.61
CA LYS A 102 4.56 -19.88 -3.18
C LYS A 102 5.05 -18.53 -3.67
N ALA A 103 6.00 -17.89 -2.98
CA ALA A 103 6.61 -16.65 -3.45
C ALA A 103 7.36 -16.86 -4.78
N THR A 104 8.18 -17.90 -4.90
CA THR A 104 8.86 -18.24 -6.17
C THR A 104 7.85 -18.52 -7.29
N GLN A 105 6.75 -19.23 -7.01
CA GLN A 105 5.68 -19.42 -7.99
C GLN A 105 5.08 -18.08 -8.44
N LEU A 106 4.75 -17.17 -7.50
CA LEU A 106 4.20 -15.86 -7.83
C LEU A 106 5.15 -15.02 -8.68
N LEU A 107 6.47 -15.12 -8.42
CA LEU A 107 7.49 -14.43 -9.19
C LEU A 107 7.54 -14.95 -10.64
N ASN A 108 7.57 -16.26 -10.82
CA ASN A 108 7.60 -16.87 -12.15
C ASN A 108 6.34 -16.48 -12.95
N GLU A 109 5.16 -16.58 -12.33
CA GLU A 109 3.91 -16.17 -12.96
C GLU A 109 3.88 -14.68 -13.29
N LEU A 110 4.50 -13.82 -12.48
CA LEU A 110 4.63 -12.39 -12.75
C LEU A 110 5.51 -12.13 -13.97
N ILE A 111 6.65 -12.82 -14.08
CA ILE A 111 7.57 -12.71 -15.22
C ILE A 111 6.87 -13.15 -16.51
N GLU A 112 6.10 -14.24 -16.48
CA GLU A 112 5.31 -14.67 -17.65
C GLU A 112 4.27 -13.63 -18.06
N ARG A 113 3.55 -13.02 -17.10
CA ARG A 113 2.64 -11.91 -17.39
C ARG A 113 3.38 -10.71 -18.01
N ALA A 114 4.56 -10.37 -17.52
CA ALA A 114 5.37 -9.30 -18.06
C ALA A 114 5.77 -9.55 -19.52
N LYS A 115 6.18 -10.78 -19.85
CA LYS A 115 6.46 -11.19 -21.24
C LYS A 115 5.22 -11.01 -22.13
N SER A 116 4.06 -11.53 -21.71
CA SER A 116 2.82 -11.38 -22.48
C SER A 116 2.39 -9.93 -22.65
N ILE A 117 2.63 -9.06 -21.66
CA ILE A 117 2.37 -7.61 -21.76
C ILE A 117 3.29 -6.96 -22.78
N ASN A 118 4.57 -7.34 -22.78
CA ASN A 118 5.56 -6.76 -23.69
C ASN A 118 5.27 -7.14 -25.14
N GLU A 119 4.82 -8.38 -25.38
CA GLU A 119 4.38 -8.87 -26.69
C GLU A 119 3.04 -8.27 -27.16
N ASN A 120 2.23 -7.73 -26.24
CA ASN A 120 0.93 -7.18 -26.58
C ASN A 120 1.05 -5.80 -27.25
N GLY A 121 0.95 -5.75 -28.58
CA GLY A 121 1.02 -4.53 -29.39
C GLY A 121 -0.10 -3.51 -29.14
N GLU A 122 -1.19 -3.91 -28.48
CA GLU A 122 -2.27 -2.98 -28.12
C GLU A 122 -1.93 -2.14 -26.89
N LEU A 123 -1.06 -2.61 -26.00
CA LEU A 123 -0.65 -1.89 -24.80
C LEU A 123 0.41 -0.84 -25.14
N ILE A 124 0.32 0.33 -24.52
CA ILE A 124 1.21 1.47 -24.81
C ILE A 124 2.40 1.58 -23.84
N TYR A 125 2.39 0.75 -22.78
CA TYR A 125 3.47 0.57 -21.84
C TYR A 125 4.01 -0.86 -21.95
N PHE A 126 5.29 -1.02 -21.68
CA PHE A 126 5.95 -2.32 -21.51
C PHE A 126 6.64 -2.36 -20.16
N VAL A 127 6.84 -3.58 -19.65
CA VAL A 127 7.66 -3.86 -18.48
C VAL A 127 9.11 -3.82 -18.89
N GLU A 128 9.81 -2.76 -18.49
CA GLU A 128 11.24 -2.61 -18.75
C GLU A 128 12.05 -3.55 -17.86
N SER A 129 11.75 -3.57 -16.56
CA SER A 129 12.45 -4.44 -15.62
C SER A 129 11.59 -4.84 -14.43
N ILE A 130 11.98 -5.93 -13.78
CA ILE A 130 11.43 -6.38 -12.50
C ILE A 130 12.58 -6.66 -11.54
N LYS A 131 12.48 -6.11 -10.33
CA LYS A 131 13.40 -6.34 -9.22
C LYS A 131 12.66 -6.91 -8.01
N VAL A 132 13.26 -7.87 -7.33
CA VAL A 132 12.77 -8.33 -6.01
C VAL A 132 13.54 -7.62 -4.91
N PHE A 133 12.89 -7.40 -3.77
CA PHE A 133 13.52 -6.85 -2.56
C PHE A 133 12.86 -7.42 -1.30
N GLY A 134 13.27 -6.92 -0.14
CA GLY A 134 12.62 -7.22 1.13
C GLY A 134 12.81 -8.69 1.54
N SER A 135 11.77 -9.27 2.13
CA SER A 135 11.90 -10.56 2.80
C SER A 135 12.29 -11.73 1.88
N TYR A 136 12.00 -11.63 0.58
CA TYR A 136 12.36 -12.65 -0.41
C TYR A 136 13.87 -12.86 -0.55
N LEU A 137 14.67 -11.81 -0.32
CA LEU A 137 16.14 -11.86 -0.38
C LEU A 137 16.79 -12.51 0.86
N SER A 138 16.03 -12.74 1.93
CA SER A 138 16.52 -13.47 3.12
C SER A 138 16.39 -14.99 2.95
N ASP A 139 16.84 -15.77 3.93
CA ASP A 139 16.70 -17.24 3.95
C ASP A 139 15.42 -17.75 4.64
N LYS A 140 14.47 -16.86 4.99
CA LYS A 140 13.25 -17.27 5.72
C LYS A 140 12.38 -18.25 4.93
N ASP A 141 11.87 -19.29 5.57
CA ASP A 141 10.96 -20.26 4.91
C ASP A 141 9.58 -19.68 4.58
N THR A 142 9.16 -18.67 5.33
CA THR A 142 7.88 -17.98 5.16
C THR A 142 8.07 -16.48 5.05
N LEU A 143 7.29 -15.85 4.17
CA LEU A 143 7.35 -14.44 3.83
C LEU A 143 5.97 -13.79 4.09
N GLY A 144 5.93 -12.51 4.44
CA GLY A 144 4.65 -11.80 4.52
C GLY A 144 3.94 -11.77 3.16
N ASP A 145 4.72 -11.45 2.14
CA ASP A 145 4.38 -11.32 0.74
C ASP A 145 5.68 -11.28 -0.09
N LEU A 146 5.53 -11.36 -1.41
CA LEU A 146 6.61 -11.16 -2.38
C LEU A 146 6.64 -9.68 -2.77
N ASP A 147 7.65 -8.95 -2.33
CA ASP A 147 7.85 -7.53 -2.66
C ASP A 147 8.64 -7.38 -3.97
N VAL A 148 8.05 -6.67 -4.93
CA VAL A 148 8.57 -6.53 -6.29
C VAL A 148 8.49 -5.08 -6.76
N GLY A 149 9.61 -4.56 -7.24
CA GLY A 149 9.70 -3.35 -8.05
C GLY A 149 9.46 -3.65 -9.52
N VAL A 150 8.64 -2.83 -10.16
CA VAL A 150 8.36 -2.88 -11.59
C VAL A 150 8.67 -1.53 -12.18
N LYS A 151 9.47 -1.51 -13.24
CA LYS A 151 9.68 -0.33 -14.06
C LYS A 151 8.89 -0.46 -15.36
N LEU A 152 8.00 0.49 -15.63
CA LEU A 152 7.24 0.56 -16.87
C LEU A 152 7.76 1.68 -17.76
N SER A 153 7.96 1.38 -19.04
CA SER A 153 8.38 2.37 -20.04
C SER A 153 7.37 2.47 -21.18
N ARG A 154 7.37 3.61 -21.87
CA ARG A 154 6.44 3.89 -22.97
C ARG A 154 6.93 3.21 -24.26
N LYS A 155 6.04 2.51 -24.97
CA LYS A 155 6.36 1.88 -26.28
C LYS A 155 6.49 2.88 -27.43
N HIS A 156 5.98 4.09 -27.28
CA HIS A 156 5.88 5.08 -28.35
C HIS A 156 6.52 6.42 -27.97
N LYS A 157 7.02 7.13 -28.98
CA LYS A 157 7.45 8.52 -28.84
C LYS A 157 6.27 9.42 -28.41
N PRO A 158 6.53 10.57 -27.75
CA PRO A 158 5.48 11.39 -27.15
C PRO A 158 4.29 11.76 -28.07
N GLY A 159 4.56 12.03 -29.36
CA GLY A 159 3.52 12.37 -30.35
C GLY A 159 2.53 11.23 -30.59
N ASP A 160 3.03 10.03 -30.88
CA ASP A 160 2.19 8.84 -31.10
C ASP A 160 1.55 8.36 -29.79
N PHE A 161 2.28 8.47 -28.68
CA PHE A 161 1.81 8.04 -27.37
C PHE A 161 0.46 8.64 -27.01
N THR A 162 0.26 9.94 -27.25
CA THR A 162 -1.00 10.63 -26.93
C THR A 162 -2.20 10.02 -27.67
N LYS A 163 -2.03 9.72 -28.96
CA LYS A 163 -3.07 9.10 -29.80
C LYS A 163 -3.40 7.69 -29.32
N HIS A 164 -2.38 6.88 -29.04
CA HIS A 164 -2.58 5.53 -28.53
C HIS A 164 -3.18 5.52 -27.12
N ASN A 165 -2.81 6.47 -26.26
CA ASN A 165 -3.38 6.67 -24.93
C ASN A 165 -4.89 6.95 -24.99
N GLN A 166 -5.31 7.85 -25.88
CA GLN A 166 -6.73 8.13 -26.11
C GLN A 166 -7.50 6.89 -26.60
N LYS A 167 -6.91 6.08 -27.49
CA LYS A 167 -7.52 4.82 -27.94
C LYS A 167 -7.71 3.82 -26.79
N ARG A 168 -6.71 3.63 -25.92
CA ARG A 168 -6.82 2.76 -24.73
C ARG A 168 -7.93 3.20 -23.79
N ILE A 169 -8.03 4.52 -23.54
CA ILE A 169 -9.08 5.09 -22.70
C ILE A 169 -10.46 4.86 -23.33
N ALA A 170 -10.61 5.08 -24.64
CA ALA A 170 -11.87 4.85 -25.34
C ALA A 170 -12.31 3.38 -25.27
N LEU A 171 -11.37 2.44 -25.49
CA LEU A 171 -11.62 1.01 -25.36
C LEU A 171 -12.06 0.63 -23.94
N ALA A 172 -11.40 1.17 -22.92
CA ALA A 172 -11.78 0.91 -21.54
C ALA A 172 -13.20 1.41 -21.24
N LYS A 173 -13.58 2.61 -21.71
CA LYS A 173 -14.94 3.14 -21.58
C LYS A 173 -15.95 2.25 -22.29
N ALA A 174 -15.64 1.80 -23.50
CA ALA A 174 -16.50 0.87 -24.26
C ALA A 174 -16.70 -0.46 -23.51
N ASN A 175 -15.69 -0.91 -22.77
CA ASN A 175 -15.76 -2.10 -21.91
C ASN A 175 -16.36 -1.82 -20.50
N GLY A 176 -17.03 -0.68 -20.32
CA GLY A 176 -17.76 -0.34 -19.09
C GLY A 176 -16.90 0.27 -17.97
N ARG A 177 -15.63 0.61 -18.22
CA ARG A 177 -14.80 1.33 -17.24
C ARG A 177 -15.37 2.73 -17.03
N GLN A 178 -15.71 3.04 -15.78
CA GLN A 178 -16.00 4.40 -15.33
C GLN A 178 -14.74 5.01 -14.70
N PHE A 179 -14.51 6.30 -14.95
CA PHE A 179 -13.44 7.08 -14.35
C PHE A 179 -14.04 8.14 -13.45
N SER A 180 -13.51 8.28 -12.25
CA SER A 180 -13.99 9.26 -11.27
C SER A 180 -13.57 10.69 -11.60
N ASN A 181 -12.47 10.89 -12.32
CA ASN A 181 -11.94 12.19 -12.73
C ASN A 181 -10.97 12.08 -13.92
N SER A 182 -10.54 13.24 -14.43
CA SER A 182 -9.59 13.34 -15.56
C SER A 182 -8.20 12.79 -15.25
N THR A 183 -7.73 12.90 -14.01
CA THR A 183 -6.43 12.35 -13.58
C THR A 183 -6.42 10.83 -13.66
N GLU A 184 -7.45 10.16 -13.15
CA GLU A 184 -7.61 8.69 -13.24
C GLU A 184 -7.66 8.25 -14.71
N GLN A 185 -8.39 9.00 -15.54
CA GLN A 185 -8.46 8.74 -16.97
C GLN A 185 -7.08 8.89 -17.64
N LEU A 186 -6.30 9.92 -17.29
CA LEU A 186 -5.00 10.19 -17.90
C LEU A 186 -3.98 9.09 -17.59
N ILE A 187 -3.94 8.60 -16.35
CA ILE A 187 -3.01 7.54 -15.92
C ILE A 187 -3.49 6.12 -16.25
N TRP A 188 -4.68 5.99 -16.87
CA TRP A 188 -5.34 4.70 -17.04
C TRP A 188 -4.46 3.65 -17.73
N PRO A 189 -3.80 3.92 -18.88
CA PRO A 189 -3.05 2.86 -19.54
C PRO A 189 -1.82 2.39 -18.77
N HIS A 190 -1.23 3.25 -17.94
CA HIS A 190 -0.20 2.82 -16.98
C HIS A 190 -0.82 1.90 -15.92
N ARG A 191 -1.93 2.32 -15.33
CA ARG A 191 -2.65 1.57 -14.30
C ARG A 191 -3.17 0.22 -14.81
N GLU A 192 -3.58 0.16 -16.08
CA GLU A 192 -4.03 -1.06 -16.74
C GLU A 192 -2.94 -2.15 -16.70
N VAL A 193 -1.70 -1.80 -17.07
CA VAL A 193 -0.57 -2.72 -17.04
C VAL A 193 -0.27 -3.19 -15.61
N ILE A 194 -0.26 -2.27 -14.64
CA ILE A 194 -0.07 -2.63 -13.21
C ILE A 194 -1.17 -3.60 -12.72
N LEU A 195 -2.42 -3.40 -13.12
CA LEU A 195 -3.53 -4.30 -12.77
C LEU A 195 -3.38 -5.68 -13.41
N MET A 196 -2.93 -5.75 -14.66
CA MET A 196 -2.63 -7.01 -15.35
C MET A 196 -1.50 -7.76 -14.64
N LEU A 197 -0.40 -7.09 -14.29
CA LEU A 197 0.71 -7.67 -13.55
C LEU A 197 0.30 -8.20 -12.17
N LYS A 198 -0.50 -7.41 -11.44
CA LYS A 198 -0.98 -7.76 -10.10
C LYS A 198 -1.89 -8.99 -10.10
N ALA A 199 -2.71 -9.15 -11.14
CA ALA A 199 -3.63 -10.28 -11.31
C ALA A 199 -4.45 -10.64 -10.04
N LYS A 200 -4.76 -9.64 -9.20
CA LYS A 200 -5.42 -9.79 -7.88
C LYS A 200 -4.71 -10.77 -6.91
N GLN A 201 -3.42 -11.03 -7.11
CA GLN A 201 -2.63 -11.89 -6.23
C GLN A 201 -2.37 -11.19 -4.89
N ARG A 202 -2.89 -11.76 -3.80
CA ARG A 202 -2.80 -11.16 -2.45
C ARG A 202 -1.40 -11.24 -1.83
N GLY A 203 -0.60 -12.25 -2.20
CA GLY A 203 0.75 -12.46 -1.69
C GLY A 203 1.85 -11.83 -2.54
N LEU A 204 1.51 -10.98 -3.51
CA LEU A 204 2.44 -10.25 -4.37
C LEU A 204 2.24 -8.78 -4.11
N SER A 205 3.28 -7.99 -3.81
CA SER A 205 3.22 -6.54 -3.65
C SER A 205 4.02 -5.89 -4.76
N LEU A 206 3.39 -4.95 -5.48
CA LEU A 206 3.99 -4.27 -6.63
C LEU A 206 4.26 -2.82 -6.24
N HIS A 207 5.48 -2.39 -6.52
CA HIS A 207 6.00 -1.06 -6.27
C HIS A 207 6.48 -0.48 -7.61
N ASP A 208 6.23 0.80 -7.82
CA ASP A 208 6.76 1.52 -8.96
C ASP A 208 8.23 1.85 -8.67
N GLU A 209 9.14 1.39 -9.53
CA GLU A 209 10.57 1.56 -9.32
C GLU A 209 11.00 3.04 -9.33
N ASP A 210 10.34 3.87 -10.14
CA ASP A 210 10.73 5.27 -10.32
C ASP A 210 10.12 6.19 -9.25
N GLU A 211 9.00 5.78 -8.62
CA GLU A 211 8.29 6.59 -7.62
C GLU A 211 8.53 6.16 -6.16
N ASP A 212 8.81 4.89 -5.90
CA ASP A 212 8.92 4.38 -4.52
C ASP A 212 10.32 4.56 -3.93
N GLU A 213 10.43 5.42 -2.93
CA GLU A 213 11.67 5.71 -2.19
C GLU A 213 12.33 4.46 -1.59
N VAL A 214 11.60 3.35 -1.43
CA VAL A 214 12.15 2.08 -0.95
C VAL A 214 13.36 1.62 -1.78
N PHE A 215 13.36 1.90 -3.08
CA PHE A 215 14.44 1.50 -3.99
C PHE A 215 15.74 2.28 -3.79
N LYS A 216 15.72 3.40 -3.07
CA LYS A 216 16.93 4.18 -2.74
C LYS A 216 17.66 3.64 -1.52
N VAL A 217 16.99 2.86 -0.67
CA VAL A 217 17.48 2.49 0.67
C VAL A 217 17.50 0.99 0.92
N THR A 218 17.00 0.18 -0.02
CA THR A 218 16.90 -1.27 0.13
C THR A 218 17.80 -2.00 -0.86
N GLU A 219 18.27 -3.18 -0.47
CA GLU A 219 18.89 -4.10 -1.41
C GLU A 219 17.86 -4.63 -2.40
N THR A 220 18.22 -4.68 -3.67
CA THR A 220 17.36 -5.14 -4.75
C THR A 220 18.11 -6.14 -5.62
N LYS A 221 17.37 -7.08 -6.23
CA LYS A 221 17.92 -8.02 -7.20
C LYS A 221 17.09 -7.99 -8.47
N LEU A 222 17.74 -7.69 -9.60
CA LEU A 222 17.14 -7.78 -10.93
C LEU A 222 16.81 -9.24 -11.26
N VAL A 223 15.56 -9.50 -11.67
CA VAL A 223 15.04 -10.84 -11.99
C VAL A 223 14.41 -10.93 -13.37
N TYR A 224 14.10 -9.78 -13.97
CA TYR A 224 13.66 -9.68 -15.36
C TYR A 224 14.13 -8.35 -15.93
N GLN A 225 14.66 -8.39 -17.13
CA GLN A 225 14.98 -7.23 -17.94
C GLN A 225 14.43 -7.49 -19.34
N TYR A 226 13.66 -6.54 -19.85
CA TYR A 226 13.29 -6.56 -21.25
C TYR A 226 14.46 -6.00 -22.06
N SER A 227 14.96 -6.83 -22.97
CA SER A 227 15.87 -6.39 -24.02
C SER A 227 15.02 -6.20 -25.28
N GLU A 228 14.92 -4.96 -25.76
CA GLU A 228 14.37 -4.71 -27.09
C GLU A 228 15.20 -5.51 -28.11
N LYS A 229 14.51 -6.17 -29.05
CA LYS A 229 15.15 -6.75 -30.23
C LYS A 229 15.48 -5.66 -31.24
#